data_AF-A0A3L7A7N1-F1
#
_entry.id   AF-A0A3L7A7N1-F1
#
_cell.length_a   1.000
_cell.length_b   1.000
_cell.length_c   1.000
_cell.angle_alpha   90.00
_cell.angle_beta   90.00
_cell.angle_gamma   90.00
#
_symmetry.space_group_name_H-M   'P 1'
#
loop_
_entity.id
_entity.type
_entity.pdbx_description
1 polymer ?
#
loop_
_entity_poly.entity_id
_entity_poly.type
_entity_poly.pdbx_seq_one_letter_code
_entity_poly.pdbx_strand_id
1 'polypeptide(L)'
;MVFASKDAGEELAQVLKRFRAEGISAEPLIFGAHRKPEAVVIPYELYVALLPAIEDVEIAALVRQREGAGQAQPLSDIAAGLGLDPAQFH
;
A
#
# COMPACT_ATOMS: atom_id res chain seq x y z
N MET A 1 10.21 14.05 -13.64
CA MET A 1 9.41 15.14 -14.27
C MET A 1 7.92 14.77 -14.20
N VAL A 2 6.98 15.73 -14.09
CA VAL A 2 5.53 15.43 -14.04
C VAL A 2 4.88 15.78 -15.37
N PHE A 3 4.27 14.79 -16.02
CA PHE A 3 3.55 14.94 -17.29
C PHE A 3 2.08 15.28 -17.07
N ALA A 4 1.47 15.98 -18.02
CA ALA A 4 0.01 16.14 -18.01
C ALA A 4 -0.67 14.80 -18.32
N SER A 5 -1.78 14.51 -17.67
CA SER A 5 -2.48 13.21 -17.81
C SER A 5 -2.88 12.88 -19.26
N LYS A 6 -3.15 13.90 -20.08
CA LYS A 6 -3.47 13.74 -21.52
C LYS A 6 -2.28 13.29 -22.38
N ASP A 7 -1.06 13.62 -21.96
CA ASP A 7 0.18 13.31 -22.70
C ASP A 7 0.79 11.98 -22.23
N ALA A 8 0.32 11.43 -21.10
CA ALA A 8 0.82 10.18 -20.52
C ALA A 8 0.65 8.97 -21.45
N GLY A 9 -0.37 8.96 -22.32
CA GLY A 9 -0.62 7.87 -23.26
C GLY A 9 0.47 7.72 -24.32
N GLU A 10 0.97 8.84 -24.86
CA GLU A 10 2.05 8.85 -25.86
C GLU A 10 3.40 8.48 -25.22
N GLU A 11 3.61 8.92 -23.98
CA GLU A 11 4.83 8.62 -23.22
C GLU A 11 4.88 7.18 -22.69
N LEU A 12 3.72 6.53 -22.49
CA LEU A 12 3.65 5.19 -21.92
C LEU A 12 4.43 4.16 -22.75
N ALA A 13 4.37 4.23 -24.07
CA ALA A 13 5.09 3.30 -24.94
C ALA A 13 6.62 3.42 -24.78
N GLN A 14 7.13 4.64 -24.65
CA GLN A 14 8.55 4.91 -24.43
C GLN A 14 8.98 4.48 -23.03
N VAL A 15 8.15 4.76 -22.03
CA VAL A 15 8.37 4.36 -20.64
C VAL A 15 8.42 2.84 -20.51
N LEU A 16 7.51 2.11 -21.14
CA LEU A 16 7.54 0.65 -21.12
C LEU A 16 8.78 0.08 -21.83
N LYS A 17 9.27 0.75 -22.89
CA LYS A 17 10.54 0.37 -23.52
C LYS A 17 11.72 0.60 -22.56
N ARG A 18 11.72 1.72 -21.83
CA ARG A 18 12.73 2.03 -20.81
C ARG A 18 12.71 1.01 -19.67
N PHE A 19 11.53 0.66 -19.16
CA PHE A 19 11.38 -0.34 -18.10
C PHE A 19 11.93 -1.70 -18.51
N ARG A 20 11.75 -2.11 -19.77
CA ARG A 20 12.35 -3.36 -20.29
C ARG A 20 13.87 -3.29 -20.39
N ALA A 21 14.45 -2.12 -20.61
CA ALA A 21 15.90 -1.96 -20.78
C ALA A 21 16.63 -1.78 -19.44
N GLU A 22 16.03 -1.04 -18.50
CA GLU A 22 16.65 -0.59 -17.25
C GLU A 22 16.12 -1.34 -16.00
N GLY A 23 15.05 -2.13 -16.16
CA GLY A 23 14.47 -2.95 -15.08
C GLY A 23 14.06 -2.12 -13.86
N ILE A 24 14.36 -2.64 -12.67
CA ILE A 24 14.06 -1.98 -11.38
C ILE A 24 14.65 -0.57 -11.22
N SER A 25 15.71 -0.25 -11.96
CA SER A 25 16.41 1.04 -11.87
C SER A 25 15.81 2.14 -12.75
N ALA A 26 14.82 1.79 -13.58
CA ALA A 26 14.25 2.72 -14.55
C ALA A 26 13.53 3.89 -13.89
N GLU A 27 13.68 5.09 -14.46
CA GLU A 27 13.03 6.29 -13.92
C GLU A 27 11.48 6.18 -14.01
N PRO A 28 10.74 6.42 -12.91
CA PRO A 28 9.28 6.39 -12.91
C PRO A 28 8.64 7.44 -13.83
N LEU A 29 7.47 7.12 -14.37
CA LEU A 29 6.61 8.11 -15.03
C LEU A 29 5.65 8.69 -14.00
N ILE A 30 5.74 9.99 -13.73
CA ILE A 30 4.82 10.69 -12.83
C ILE A 30 3.92 11.60 -13.66
N PHE A 31 2.62 11.59 -13.40
CA PHE A 31 1.66 12.41 -14.14
C PHE A 31 0.54 12.95 -13.24
N GLY A 32 -0.11 14.03 -13.70
CA GLY A 32 -1.24 14.67 -13.03
C GLY A 32 -1.61 16.04 -13.59
N ALA A 33 -2.63 16.68 -13.02
CA ALA A 33 -3.10 18.00 -13.46
C ALA A 33 -2.24 19.15 -12.89
N HIS A 34 -2.10 20.24 -13.65
CA HIS A 34 -1.46 21.49 -13.19
C HIS A 34 -0.08 21.31 -12.53
N ARG A 35 0.74 20.39 -13.06
CA ARG A 35 2.08 20.03 -12.53
C ARG A 35 2.06 19.43 -11.11
N LYS A 36 0.89 19.04 -10.62
CA LYS A 36 0.74 18.31 -9.36
C LYS A 36 0.83 16.80 -9.64
N PRO A 37 1.69 16.05 -8.95
CA PRO A 37 1.68 14.59 -9.02
C PRO A 37 0.33 14.02 -8.54
N GLU A 38 -0.27 13.15 -9.34
CA GLU A 38 -1.51 12.44 -8.98
C GLU A 38 -1.33 10.93 -9.09
N ALA A 39 -0.50 10.46 -10.02
CA ALA A 39 -0.22 9.06 -10.21
C ALA A 39 1.22 8.83 -10.68
N VAL A 40 1.69 7.59 -10.48
CA VAL A 40 3.01 7.12 -10.90
C VAL A 40 2.89 5.77 -11.58
N VAL A 41 3.65 5.56 -12.66
CA VAL A 41 3.90 4.24 -13.25
C VAL A 41 5.36 3.86 -12.94
N ILE A 42 5.55 2.66 -12.42
CA ILE A 42 6.85 2.10 -12.05
C ILE A 42 7.06 0.73 -12.72
N PRO A 43 8.31 0.25 -12.84
CA PRO A 43 8.59 -1.12 -13.21
C PRO A 43 7.86 -2.10 -12.28
N TYR A 44 7.35 -3.20 -12.83
CA TYR A 44 6.65 -4.22 -12.04
C TYR A 44 7.54 -4.81 -10.94
N GLU A 45 8.81 -5.06 -11.23
CA GLU A 45 9.79 -5.55 -10.24
C GLU A 45 9.95 -4.59 -9.06
N LEU A 46 9.94 -3.27 -9.32
CA LEU A 46 9.97 -2.25 -8.27
C LEU A 46 8.68 -2.28 -7.44
N TYR A 47 7.52 -2.43 -8.08
CA TYR A 47 6.26 -2.58 -7.36
C TYR A 47 6.28 -3.79 -6.42
N VAL A 48 6.73 -4.96 -6.91
CA VAL A 48 6.84 -6.18 -6.08
C VAL A 48 7.79 -5.97 -4.91
N ALA A 49 8.92 -5.30 -5.13
CA ALA A 49 9.88 -4.99 -4.05
C ALA A 49 9.30 -4.03 -2.99
N LEU A 50 8.31 -3.20 -3.35
CA LEU A 50 7.64 -2.26 -2.45
C LEU A 50 6.46 -2.88 -1.70
N LEU A 51 5.91 -4.02 -2.13
CA LEU A 51 4.75 -4.65 -1.50
C LEU A 51 4.88 -4.80 0.03
N PRO A 52 6.00 -5.30 0.58
CA PRO A 52 6.13 -5.42 2.05
C PRO A 52 6.04 -4.08 2.77
N ALA A 53 6.62 -3.01 2.19
CA ALA A 53 6.57 -1.68 2.78
C ALA A 53 5.18 -1.04 2.67
N ILE A 54 4.42 -1.35 1.61
CA ILE A 54 3.03 -0.92 1.45
C ILE A 54 2.16 -1.60 2.52
N GLU A 55 2.32 -2.91 2.70
CA GLU A 55 1.62 -3.69 3.73
C GLU A 55 1.89 -3.14 5.15
N ASP A 56 3.14 -2.82 5.47
CA ASP A 56 3.51 -2.21 6.76
C ASP A 56 2.77 -0.88 7.00
N VAL A 57 2.62 -0.04 5.98
CA VAL A 57 1.90 1.23 6.08
C VAL A 57 0.41 1.02 6.34
N GLU A 58 -0.20 0.05 5.64
CA GLU A 58 -1.60 -0.32 5.83
C GLU A 58 -1.87 -0.89 7.22
N ILE A 59 -1.01 -1.80 7.70
CA ILE A 59 -1.09 -2.35 9.06
C ILE A 59 -0.93 -1.25 10.10
N ALA A 60 0.05 -0.35 9.94
CA ALA A 60 0.27 0.75 10.87
C ALA A 60 -0.95 1.68 10.96
N ALA A 61 -1.68 1.88 9.86
CA ALA A 61 -2.94 2.64 9.87
C ALA A 61 -4.04 1.92 10.66
N LEU A 62 -4.18 0.61 10.48
CA LEU A 62 -5.14 -0.22 11.22
C LEU A 62 -4.82 -0.28 12.72
N VAL A 63 -3.54 -0.38 13.09
CA VAL A 63 -3.11 -0.38 14.50
C VAL A 63 -3.45 0.95 15.18
N ARG A 64 -3.12 2.09 14.55
CA ARG A 64 -3.49 3.42 15.09
C ARG A 64 -5.00 3.60 15.25
N GLN A 65 -5.78 3.06 14.33
CA GLN A 65 -7.25 3.10 14.44
C GLN A 65 -7.75 2.28 15.63
N ARG A 66 -7.13 1.13 15.90
CA ARG A 66 -7.48 0.26 17.05
C ARG A 66 -7.06 0.84 18.39
N GLU A 67 -5.90 1.49 18.46
CA GLU A 67 -5.47 2.20 19.68
C GLU A 67 -6.46 3.31 20.09
N GLY A 68 -7.13 3.94 19.11
CA GLY A 68 -8.22 4.89 19.37
C GLY A 68 -9.55 4.25 19.77
N ALA A 69 -9.74 2.94 19.52
CA ALA A 69 -10.97 2.20 19.81
C ALA A 69 -10.97 1.51 21.19
N GLY A 70 -9.84 1.52 21.91
CA GLY A 70 -9.72 0.97 23.27
C GLY A 70 -8.43 0.19 23.48
N GLN A 71 -8.11 -0.12 24.73
CA GLN A 71 -6.95 -0.95 25.06
C GLN A 71 -7.17 -2.40 24.64
N ALA A 72 -6.12 -3.04 24.12
CA ALA A 72 -6.11 -4.47 23.89
C ALA A 72 -6.34 -5.19 25.23
N GLN A 73 -7.33 -6.09 25.26
CA GLN A 73 -7.61 -6.94 26.42
C GLN A 73 -7.38 -8.40 26.05
N PRO A 74 -6.81 -9.21 26.96
CA PRO A 74 -6.71 -10.66 26.74
C PRO A 74 -8.06 -11.27 26.43
N LEU A 75 -8.11 -12.19 25.46
CA LEU A 75 -9.35 -12.88 25.08
C LEU A 75 -9.96 -13.64 26.27
N SER A 76 -9.12 -14.13 27.19
CA SER A 76 -9.56 -14.75 28.45
C SER A 76 -10.40 -13.82 29.31
N ASP A 77 -10.02 -12.55 29.39
CA ASP A 77 -10.66 -11.57 30.27
C ASP A 77 -12.00 -11.12 29.66
N ILE A 78 -12.05 -11.00 28.33
CA ILE A 78 -13.30 -10.76 27.59
C ILE A 78 -14.24 -11.97 27.72
N ALA A 79 -13.73 -13.19 27.55
CA ALA A 79 -14.52 -14.41 27.68
C ALA A 79 -15.10 -14.55 29.10
N ALA A 80 -14.28 -14.32 30.13
CA ALA A 80 -14.71 -14.32 31.52
C ALA A 80 -15.78 -13.24 31.80
N GLY A 81 -15.60 -12.02 31.27
CA GLY A 81 -16.57 -10.93 31.39
C GLY A 81 -17.92 -11.20 30.70
N LEU A 82 -17.92 -12.03 29.66
CA LEU A 82 -19.12 -12.49 28.95
C LEU A 82 -19.71 -13.79 29.52
N GLY A 83 -19.09 -14.37 30.56
CA GLY A 83 -19.52 -15.64 31.16
C GLY A 83 -19.27 -16.85 30.25
N LEU A 84 -18.39 -16.71 29.26
CA LEU A 84 -18.00 -17.79 28.35
C LEU A 84 -16.81 -18.53 28.93
N ASP A 85 -16.99 -19.82 29.18
CA ASP A 85 -15.90 -20.72 29.59
C ASP A 85 -15.39 -21.49 28.36
N PRO A 86 -14.11 -21.30 27.95
CA PRO A 86 -13.52 -22.03 26.85
C PRO A 86 -13.58 -23.55 27.01
N ALA A 87 -13.60 -24.06 28.25
CA ALA A 87 -13.72 -25.48 28.54
C ALA A 87 -15.13 -26.06 28.26
N GLN A 88 -16.11 -25.22 27.95
CA GLN A 88 -17.46 -25.66 27.56
C GLN A 88 -17.57 -25.92 26.05
N PHE A 89 -16.57 -25.54 25.27
CA PHE A 89 -16.52 -25.73 23.82
C PHE A 89 -15.46 -26.80 23.49
N HIS A 90 -15.80 -28.07 23.73
CA HIS A 90 -15.02 -29.24 23.34
C HIS A 90 -15.73 -30.04 22.24
#